data_AF-A0A7J6LYH0-F1
#
_entry.id   AF-A0A7J6LYH0-F1
#
_cell.length_a   1.000
_cell.length_b   1.000
_cell.length_c   1.000
_cell.angle_alpha   90.00
_cell.angle_beta   90.00
_cell.angle_gamma   90.00
#
_symmetry.space_group_name_H-M   'P 1'
#
loop_
_entity.id
_entity.type
_entity.pdbx_description
1 polymer ?
#
loop_
_entity_poly.entity_id
_entity_poly.type
_entity_poly.pdbx_seq_one_letter_code
_entity_poly.pdbx_strand_id
1 'polypeptide(L)'
;MLGSGNQQSKLNPVESFKVQVLLDEALGKFEFLNCLGTNASAHREELTQFMGDEISRSIREQKDLEDRYEALVALREQLTSLADRSRLQEVQALLTDIGARLGESNKNLCRNLQGNPDIQANLVKMQKERGFAQGWIGDLRKELDEFSFTELSQKVLKEKKAQNYLNEVKAREQAVSQAVKTLEGELQEECKNQEAEMRQADADIRKLKEELAKSRNVAEVELRFEQGRMEARERAAITRFQERERELLRGIEKVKLQHAVEKNASLVNALSLNEKVEQLAEDRNKWQELSEKEVRRMEEAIQGLHEKRGEMVEELDVLQDRKEREAADAQLKEDRATEMRLAARQLAAHKEAMLSAVEFLQEQGRLYIERRKLLDAKKKGGKKGKGGKKGKKK
;
A
#
# COMPACT_ATOMS: atom_id res chain seq x y z
N MET A 1 -77.53 -28.08 42.55
CA MET A 1 -78.71 -28.18 43.43
C MET A 1 -79.92 -28.56 42.59
N LEU A 2 -80.21 -29.86 42.49
CA LEU A 2 -81.40 -30.38 41.81
C LEU A 2 -82.43 -30.69 42.88
N GLY A 3 -83.46 -29.85 42.95
CA GLY A 3 -84.56 -30.00 43.90
C GLY A 3 -85.20 -31.37 43.79
N SER A 4 -85.39 -31.99 44.95
CA SER A 4 -86.22 -33.15 45.20
C SER A 4 -87.62 -32.97 44.61
N GLY A 5 -87.79 -33.34 43.35
CA GLY A 5 -89.09 -33.57 42.73
C GLY A 5 -89.59 -34.94 43.16
N ASN A 6 -89.97 -35.07 44.43
CA ASN A 6 -90.74 -36.20 44.94
C ASN A 6 -92.14 -36.08 44.32
N GLN A 7 -92.26 -36.40 43.03
CA GLN A 7 -93.51 -36.35 42.30
C GLN A 7 -94.35 -37.52 42.75
N GLN A 8 -95.55 -37.21 43.20
CA GLN A 8 -96.60 -38.15 43.53
C GLN A 8 -96.95 -38.93 42.26
N SER A 9 -96.19 -39.98 41.92
CA SER A 9 -96.40 -40.84 40.75
C SER A 9 -97.65 -41.72 40.87
N LYS A 10 -98.58 -41.31 41.73
CA LYS A 10 -99.83 -41.98 42.04
C LYS A 10 -100.96 -40.98 41.92
N LEU A 11 -102.01 -41.41 41.22
CA LEU A 11 -103.25 -40.67 41.08
C LEU A 11 -104.30 -41.28 42.01
N ASN A 12 -105.34 -40.52 42.33
CA ASN A 12 -106.50 -41.13 42.97
C ASN A 12 -107.28 -41.99 41.94
N PRO A 13 -108.13 -42.94 42.38
CA PRO A 13 -108.87 -43.80 41.44
C PRO A 13 -109.77 -43.05 40.46
N VAL A 14 -110.37 -41.94 40.90
CA VAL A 14 -111.27 -41.11 40.07
C VAL A 14 -110.49 -40.34 39.00
N GLU A 15 -109.31 -39.82 39.34
CA GLU A 15 -108.38 -39.16 38.44
C GLU A 15 -107.81 -40.15 37.42
N SER A 16 -107.39 -41.33 37.88
CA SER A 16 -106.89 -42.40 37.02
C SER A 16 -107.95 -42.81 36.00
N PHE A 17 -109.19 -43.02 36.43
CA PHE A 17 -110.30 -43.37 35.53
C PHE A 17 -110.60 -42.26 34.52
N LYS A 18 -110.63 -40.98 34.95
CA LYS A 18 -110.82 -39.84 34.03
C LYS A 18 -109.73 -39.77 32.97
N VAL A 19 -108.47 -39.99 33.36
CA VAL A 19 -107.34 -40.00 32.43
C VAL A 19 -107.42 -41.21 31.49
N GLN A 20 -107.75 -42.40 31.99
CA GLN A 20 -107.91 -43.60 31.17
C GLN A 20 -108.94 -43.43 30.05
N VAL A 21 -110.09 -42.83 30.34
CA VAL A 21 -111.11 -42.54 29.31
C VAL A 21 -110.55 -41.65 28.19
N LEU A 22 -109.77 -40.62 28.54
CA LEU A 22 -109.13 -39.74 27.56
C LEU A 22 -108.03 -40.45 26.77
N LEU A 23 -107.27 -41.36 27.41
CA LEU A 23 -106.24 -42.15 26.74
C LEU A 23 -106.86 -43.17 25.78
N ASP A 24 -107.96 -43.82 26.16
CA ASP A 24 -108.70 -44.74 25.29
C ASP A 24 -109.26 -44.00 24.06
N GLU A 25 -109.81 -42.79 24.24
CA GLU A 25 -110.22 -41.93 23.11
C GLU A 25 -109.04 -41.55 22.22
N ALA A 26 -107.89 -41.20 22.82
CA ALA A 26 -106.68 -40.88 22.07
C ALA A 26 -106.15 -42.08 21.27
N LEU A 27 -106.13 -43.28 21.86
CA LEU A 27 -105.74 -44.51 21.18
C LEU A 27 -106.67 -44.81 20.01
N GLY A 28 -107.99 -44.64 20.18
CA GLY A 28 -108.95 -44.77 19.08
C GLY A 28 -108.68 -43.79 17.94
N LYS A 29 -108.30 -42.54 18.25
CA LYS A 29 -107.87 -41.56 17.24
C LYS A 29 -106.56 -41.96 16.55
N PHE A 30 -105.59 -42.53 17.27
CA PHE A 30 -104.34 -43.04 16.68
C PHE A 30 -104.59 -44.23 15.76
N GLU A 31 -105.47 -45.16 16.15
CA GLU A 31 -105.87 -46.29 15.31
C GLU A 31 -106.55 -45.81 14.03
N PHE A 32 -107.47 -44.86 14.14
CA PHE A 32 -108.09 -44.22 12.97
C PHE A 32 -107.04 -43.57 12.05
N LEU A 33 -106.08 -42.83 12.62
CA LEU A 33 -104.98 -42.22 11.85
C LEU A 33 -104.06 -43.27 11.19
N ASN A 34 -103.86 -44.42 11.82
CA ASN A 34 -103.11 -45.52 11.23
C ASN A 34 -103.86 -46.17 10.07
N CYS A 35 -105.19 -46.33 10.17
CA CYS A 35 -106.04 -46.79 9.06
C CYS A 35 -106.03 -45.81 7.88
N LEU A 36 -105.94 -44.50 8.15
CA LEU A 36 -105.72 -43.50 7.09
C LEU A 36 -104.29 -43.56 6.52
N GLY A 37 -103.30 -43.82 7.38
CA GLY A 37 -101.88 -43.90 7.02
C GLY A 37 -101.54 -45.11 6.15
N THR A 38 -102.24 -46.23 6.27
CA THR A 38 -102.06 -47.40 5.39
C THR A 38 -102.41 -47.11 3.93
N ASN A 39 -103.26 -46.11 3.67
CA ASN A 39 -103.57 -45.62 2.32
C ASN A 39 -102.53 -44.63 1.80
N ALA A 40 -101.64 -44.11 2.65
CA ALA A 40 -100.60 -43.16 2.26
C ALA A 40 -99.48 -43.80 1.40
N SER A 41 -99.38 -45.14 1.36
CA SER A 41 -98.45 -45.82 0.45
C SER A 41 -98.87 -45.69 -1.02
N ALA A 42 -100.17 -45.58 -1.32
CA ALA A 42 -100.65 -45.32 -2.68
C ALA A 42 -100.41 -43.85 -3.09
N HIS A 43 -100.58 -42.92 -2.15
CA HIS A 43 -100.30 -41.49 -2.38
C HIS A 43 -98.80 -41.12 -2.30
N ARG A 44 -97.92 -42.07 -1.96
CA ARG A 44 -96.46 -41.87 -1.85
C ARG A 44 -95.81 -41.60 -3.20
N GLU A 45 -96.22 -42.36 -4.22
CA GLU A 45 -95.74 -42.21 -5.59
C GLU A 45 -96.32 -40.95 -6.22
N GLU A 46 -97.62 -40.70 -6.03
CA GLU A 46 -98.30 -39.50 -6.50
C GLU A 46 -97.68 -38.20 -5.97
N LEU A 47 -97.33 -38.14 -4.67
CA LEU A 47 -96.74 -36.95 -4.07
C LEU A 47 -95.29 -36.72 -4.55
N THR A 48 -94.53 -37.81 -4.74
CA THR A 48 -93.17 -37.74 -5.29
C THR A 48 -93.21 -37.27 -6.75
N GLN A 49 -94.15 -37.80 -7.53
CA GLN A 49 -94.37 -37.42 -8.92
C GLN A 49 -94.82 -35.97 -9.04
N PHE A 50 -95.80 -35.54 -8.24
CA PHE A 50 -96.28 -34.15 -8.22
C PHE A 50 -95.16 -33.15 -7.94
N MET A 51 -94.27 -33.44 -6.98
CA MET A 51 -93.11 -32.59 -6.71
C MET A 51 -92.07 -32.64 -7.82
N GLY A 52 -91.85 -33.81 -8.44
CA GLY A 52 -90.98 -33.93 -9.62
C GLY A 52 -91.50 -33.11 -10.81
N ASP A 53 -92.82 -33.10 -11.02
CA ASP A 53 -93.48 -32.30 -12.05
C ASP A 53 -93.35 -30.79 -11.76
N GLU A 54 -93.48 -30.38 -10.49
CA GLU A 54 -93.34 -28.98 -10.08
C GLU A 54 -91.89 -28.47 -10.18
N ILE A 55 -90.89 -29.30 -9.85
CA ILE A 55 -89.48 -28.99 -10.07
C ILE A 55 -89.22 -28.89 -11.58
N SER A 56 -89.72 -29.84 -12.36
CA SER A 56 -89.58 -29.84 -13.83
C SER A 56 -90.27 -28.63 -14.48
N ARG A 57 -91.37 -28.17 -13.89
CA ARG A 57 -92.04 -26.92 -14.29
C ARG A 57 -91.18 -25.70 -13.93
N SER A 58 -90.68 -25.61 -12.70
CA SER A 58 -89.81 -24.51 -12.26
C SER A 58 -88.54 -24.38 -13.12
N ILE A 59 -87.93 -25.51 -13.50
CA ILE A 59 -86.76 -25.53 -14.39
C ILE A 59 -87.12 -25.02 -15.80
N ARG A 60 -88.28 -25.41 -16.34
CA ARG A 60 -88.74 -24.92 -17.65
C ARG A 60 -89.02 -23.43 -17.63
N GLU A 61 -89.67 -22.93 -16.57
CA GLU A 61 -89.95 -21.49 -16.40
C GLU A 61 -88.64 -20.69 -16.25
N GLN A 62 -87.66 -21.22 -15.51
CA GLN A 62 -86.33 -20.61 -15.40
C GLN A 62 -85.61 -20.55 -16.76
N LYS A 63 -85.65 -21.62 -17.54
CA LYS A 63 -85.02 -21.67 -18.87
C LYS A 63 -85.69 -20.71 -19.86
N ASP A 64 -87.01 -20.62 -19.87
CA ASP A 64 -87.73 -19.64 -20.71
C ASP A 64 -87.38 -18.19 -20.34
N LEU A 65 -87.19 -17.91 -19.04
CA LEU A 65 -86.71 -16.59 -18.59
C LEU A 65 -85.27 -16.32 -19.04
N GLU A 66 -84.39 -17.32 -18.99
CA GLU A 66 -83.00 -17.23 -19.48
C GLU A 66 -82.94 -16.98 -20.99
N ASP A 67 -83.69 -17.75 -21.78
CA ASP A 67 -83.75 -17.61 -23.24
C ASP A 67 -84.27 -16.21 -23.63
N ARG A 68 -85.30 -15.69 -22.93
CA ARG A 68 -85.81 -14.33 -23.16
C ARG A 68 -84.82 -13.26 -22.73
N TYR A 69 -84.10 -13.47 -21.63
CA TYR A 69 -83.07 -12.54 -21.17
C TYR A 69 -81.93 -12.45 -22.20
N GLU A 70 -81.44 -13.58 -22.70
CA GLU A 70 -80.40 -13.64 -23.73
C GLU A 70 -80.83 -12.94 -25.02
N ALA A 71 -82.06 -13.20 -25.48
CA ALA A 71 -82.62 -12.52 -26.65
C ALA A 71 -82.69 -11.00 -26.48
N LEU A 72 -83.07 -10.50 -25.29
CA LEU A 72 -83.08 -9.06 -25.00
C LEU A 72 -81.68 -8.46 -24.88
N VAL A 73 -80.69 -9.20 -24.37
CA VAL A 73 -79.29 -8.76 -24.35
C VAL A 73 -78.76 -8.61 -25.77
N ALA A 74 -78.97 -9.61 -26.63
CA ALA A 74 -78.59 -9.55 -28.04
C ALA A 74 -79.28 -8.38 -28.77
N LEU A 75 -80.58 -8.16 -28.51
CA LEU A 75 -81.32 -7.03 -29.06
C LEU A 75 -80.77 -5.68 -28.55
N ARG A 76 -80.38 -5.59 -27.27
CA ARG A 76 -79.76 -4.38 -26.71
C ARG A 76 -78.45 -4.06 -27.41
N GLU A 77 -77.59 -5.05 -27.65
CA GLU A 77 -76.31 -4.87 -28.35
C GLU A 77 -76.53 -4.34 -29.78
N GLN A 78 -77.49 -4.90 -30.51
CA GLN A 78 -77.88 -4.42 -31.84
C GLN A 78 -78.39 -2.97 -31.80
N LEU A 79 -79.28 -2.64 -30.87
CA LEU A 79 -79.87 -1.30 -30.77
C LEU A 79 -78.87 -0.24 -30.32
N THR A 80 -77.88 -0.61 -29.51
CA THR A 80 -76.78 0.27 -29.10
C THR A 80 -75.95 0.68 -30.33
N SER A 81 -75.81 -0.20 -31.32
CA SER A 81 -75.11 0.10 -32.58
C SER A 81 -75.89 1.01 -33.54
N LEU A 82 -77.23 1.02 -33.44
CA LEU A 82 -78.15 1.69 -34.38
C LEU A 82 -78.67 3.06 -33.90
N ALA A 83 -78.27 3.52 -32.71
CA ALA A 83 -78.65 4.81 -32.11
C ALA A 83 -80.17 5.05 -31.89
N ASP A 84 -80.98 3.99 -31.86
CA ASP A 84 -82.41 4.07 -31.53
C ASP A 84 -82.63 4.14 -30.00
N ARG A 85 -82.64 5.38 -29.49
CA ARG A 85 -82.65 5.66 -28.04
C ARG A 85 -83.96 5.28 -27.35
N SER A 86 -85.10 5.34 -28.03
CA SER A 86 -86.41 5.01 -27.45
C SER A 86 -86.54 3.51 -27.24
N ARG A 87 -86.23 2.73 -28.28
CA ARG A 87 -86.31 1.27 -28.24
C ARG A 87 -85.27 0.67 -27.28
N LEU A 88 -84.11 1.30 -27.16
CA LEU A 88 -83.09 0.91 -26.18
C LEU A 88 -83.57 1.10 -24.73
N GLN A 89 -84.32 2.17 -24.41
CA GLN A 89 -84.90 2.36 -23.08
C GLN A 89 -85.96 1.30 -22.75
N GLU A 90 -86.81 0.94 -23.73
CA GLU A 90 -87.81 -0.13 -23.56
C GLU A 90 -87.14 -1.50 -23.30
N VAL A 91 -86.12 -1.84 -24.09
CA VAL A 91 -85.34 -3.08 -23.89
C VAL A 91 -84.63 -3.08 -22.53
N GLN A 92 -84.11 -1.94 -22.08
CA GLN A 92 -83.49 -1.81 -20.77
C GLN A 92 -84.49 -2.04 -19.61
N ALA A 93 -85.72 -1.52 -19.74
CA ALA A 93 -86.79 -1.75 -18.77
C ALA A 93 -87.21 -3.24 -18.73
N LEU A 94 -87.37 -3.86 -19.89
CA LEU A 94 -87.69 -5.28 -20.00
C LEU A 94 -86.57 -6.18 -19.44
N LEU A 95 -85.30 -5.86 -19.70
CA LEU A 95 -84.16 -6.58 -19.11
C LEU A 95 -84.17 -6.50 -17.58
N THR A 96 -84.56 -5.35 -17.03
CA THR A 96 -84.65 -5.16 -15.57
C THR A 96 -85.78 -6.01 -14.97
N ASP A 97 -86.96 -6.05 -15.62
CA ASP A 97 -88.08 -6.88 -15.19
C ASP A 97 -87.76 -8.38 -15.30
N ILE A 98 -87.23 -8.84 -16.44
CA ILE A 98 -86.84 -10.24 -16.62
C ILE A 98 -85.72 -10.62 -15.64
N GLY A 99 -84.74 -9.75 -15.41
CA GLY A 99 -83.68 -9.99 -14.42
C GLY A 99 -84.25 -10.16 -13.00
N ALA A 100 -85.24 -9.36 -12.61
CA ALA A 100 -85.92 -9.51 -11.33
C ALA A 100 -86.70 -10.84 -11.23
N ARG A 101 -87.44 -11.20 -12.29
CA ARG A 101 -88.18 -12.48 -12.35
C ARG A 101 -87.26 -13.70 -12.35
N LEU A 102 -86.11 -13.62 -13.02
CA LEU A 102 -85.10 -14.67 -13.05
C LEU A 102 -84.45 -14.83 -11.67
N GLY A 103 -84.22 -13.73 -10.96
CA GLY A 103 -83.80 -13.75 -9.55
C GLY A 103 -84.82 -14.42 -8.63
N GLU A 104 -86.11 -14.12 -8.80
CA GLU A 104 -87.19 -14.72 -7.98
C GLU A 104 -87.46 -16.19 -8.32
N SER A 105 -87.47 -16.53 -9.61
CA SER A 105 -87.58 -17.90 -10.12
C SER A 105 -86.43 -18.76 -9.60
N ASN A 106 -85.19 -18.26 -9.65
CA ASN A 106 -84.02 -18.96 -9.13
C ASN A 106 -84.09 -19.16 -7.61
N LYS A 107 -84.56 -18.17 -6.83
CA LYS A 107 -84.80 -18.37 -5.38
C LYS A 107 -85.83 -19.46 -5.12
N ASN A 108 -86.93 -19.48 -5.87
CA ASN A 108 -87.98 -20.48 -5.72
C ASN A 108 -87.48 -21.89 -6.10
N LEU A 109 -86.73 -22.01 -7.20
CA LEU A 109 -86.07 -23.25 -7.59
C LEU A 109 -85.07 -23.72 -6.53
N CYS A 110 -84.19 -22.84 -6.05
CA CYS A 110 -83.25 -23.15 -4.97
C CYS A 110 -83.97 -23.57 -3.69
N ARG A 111 -85.07 -22.92 -3.31
CA ARG A 111 -85.86 -23.31 -2.13
C ARG A 111 -86.50 -24.69 -2.31
N ASN A 112 -87.03 -24.97 -3.51
CA ASN A 112 -87.63 -26.26 -3.83
C ASN A 112 -86.60 -27.39 -3.88
N LEU A 113 -85.34 -27.10 -4.26
CA LEU A 113 -84.22 -28.04 -4.25
C LEU A 113 -83.55 -28.19 -2.87
N GLN A 114 -83.43 -27.09 -2.10
CA GLN A 114 -82.86 -27.07 -0.75
C GLN A 114 -83.80 -27.63 0.31
N GLY A 115 -85.11 -27.52 0.09
CA GLY A 115 -86.12 -28.19 0.88
C GLY A 115 -86.06 -29.68 0.61
N ASN A 116 -84.93 -30.31 0.93
CA ASN A 116 -84.53 -31.68 0.70
C ASN A 116 -85.62 -32.61 1.23
N PRO A 117 -86.60 -33.00 0.39
CA PRO A 117 -87.79 -33.61 0.87
C PRO A 117 -87.55 -35.09 0.59
N ASP A 118 -86.79 -35.74 1.45
CA ASP A 118 -86.98 -37.17 1.59
C ASP A 118 -88.34 -37.36 2.27
N ILE A 119 -89.40 -37.06 1.51
CA ILE A 119 -90.79 -37.16 1.94
C ILE A 119 -91.04 -38.57 2.41
N GLN A 120 -90.38 -39.54 1.78
CA GLN A 120 -90.45 -40.93 2.14
C GLN A 120 -89.85 -41.16 3.53
N ALA A 121 -88.63 -40.70 3.80
CA ALA A 121 -88.03 -40.79 5.15
C ALA A 121 -88.83 -40.00 6.19
N ASN A 122 -89.38 -38.83 5.84
CA ASN A 122 -90.21 -38.02 6.72
C ASN A 122 -91.54 -38.72 7.06
N LEU A 123 -92.20 -39.33 6.07
CA LEU A 123 -93.42 -40.11 6.27
C LEU A 123 -93.16 -41.37 7.11
N VAL A 124 -92.07 -42.08 6.84
CA VAL A 124 -91.63 -43.24 7.63
C VAL A 124 -91.32 -42.82 9.07
N LYS A 125 -90.59 -41.71 9.24
CA LYS A 125 -90.29 -41.13 10.55
C LYS A 125 -91.56 -40.74 11.30
N MET A 126 -92.48 -40.03 10.65
CA MET A 126 -93.77 -39.65 11.23
C MET A 126 -94.57 -40.89 11.67
N GLN A 127 -94.62 -41.94 10.84
CA GLN A 127 -95.32 -43.18 11.20
C GLN A 127 -94.64 -43.89 12.38
N LYS A 128 -93.31 -43.87 12.45
CA LYS A 128 -92.54 -44.41 13.57
C LYS A 128 -92.77 -43.61 14.86
N GLU A 129 -92.74 -42.29 14.79
CA GLU A 129 -93.03 -41.38 15.92
C GLU A 129 -94.46 -41.55 16.43
N ARG A 130 -95.43 -41.69 15.51
CA ARG A 130 -96.81 -42.02 15.84
C ARG A 130 -96.90 -43.35 16.59
N GLY A 131 -96.20 -44.39 16.11
CA GLY A 131 -96.13 -45.69 16.79
C GLY A 131 -95.53 -45.59 18.20
N PHE A 132 -94.47 -44.80 18.38
CA PHE A 132 -93.90 -44.54 19.72
C PHE A 132 -94.89 -43.83 20.65
N ALA A 133 -95.56 -42.78 20.16
CA ALA A 133 -96.55 -42.04 20.94
C ALA A 133 -97.74 -42.95 21.34
N GLN A 134 -98.25 -43.75 20.40
CA GLN A 134 -99.30 -44.73 20.67
C GLN A 134 -98.85 -45.78 21.70
N GLY A 135 -97.62 -46.28 21.60
CA GLY A 135 -97.04 -47.20 22.58
C GLY A 135 -96.96 -46.58 23.98
N TRP A 136 -96.47 -45.34 24.10
CA TRP A 136 -96.37 -44.64 25.39
C TRP A 136 -97.73 -44.37 26.03
N ILE A 137 -98.73 -44.00 25.22
CA ILE A 137 -100.11 -43.80 25.67
C ILE A 137 -100.72 -45.13 26.11
N GLY A 138 -100.50 -46.22 25.36
CA GLY A 138 -100.96 -47.56 25.70
C GLY A 138 -100.34 -48.12 26.98
N ASP A 139 -99.03 -47.89 27.17
CA ASP A 139 -98.31 -48.27 28.39
C ASP A 139 -98.81 -47.47 29.59
N LEU A 140 -98.97 -46.15 29.46
CA LEU A 140 -99.54 -45.30 30.52
C LEU A 140 -100.95 -45.75 30.89
N ARG A 141 -101.78 -46.04 29.89
CA ARG A 141 -103.16 -46.49 30.10
C ARG A 141 -103.20 -47.75 30.98
N LYS A 142 -102.33 -48.72 30.71
CA LYS A 142 -102.17 -49.94 31.53
C LYS A 142 -101.63 -49.62 32.92
N GLU A 143 -100.64 -48.73 33.02
CA GLU A 143 -100.05 -48.34 34.31
C GLU A 143 -101.09 -47.70 35.26
N LEU A 144 -102.07 -46.99 34.70
CA LEU A 144 -103.15 -46.38 35.45
C LEU A 144 -104.16 -47.37 36.04
N ASP A 145 -104.13 -48.65 35.63
CA ASP A 145 -104.91 -49.71 36.30
C ASP A 145 -104.41 -49.91 37.75
N GLU A 146 -103.13 -49.62 38.01
CA GLU A 146 -102.50 -49.61 39.33
C GLU A 146 -102.46 -48.19 39.95
N PHE A 147 -103.13 -47.22 39.33
CA PHE A 147 -103.15 -45.81 39.70
C PHE A 147 -101.76 -45.16 39.71
N SER A 148 -100.81 -45.65 38.88
CA SER A 148 -99.43 -45.17 38.79
C SER A 148 -99.11 -44.60 37.40
N PHE A 149 -98.12 -43.70 37.34
CA PHE A 149 -97.50 -43.21 36.09
C PHE A 149 -95.95 -43.10 36.21
N THR A 150 -95.38 -43.86 37.14
CA THR A 150 -93.95 -43.95 37.43
C THR A 150 -93.14 -44.38 36.21
N GLU A 151 -93.60 -45.34 35.42
CA GLU A 151 -92.88 -45.83 34.24
C GLU A 151 -92.80 -44.75 33.16
N LEU A 152 -93.91 -44.05 32.89
CA LEU A 152 -93.91 -42.90 31.98
C LEU A 152 -92.97 -41.80 32.46
N SER A 153 -92.99 -41.46 33.75
CA SER A 153 -92.10 -40.46 34.34
C SER A 153 -90.62 -40.83 34.14
N GLN A 154 -90.27 -42.11 34.34
CA GLN A 154 -88.92 -42.61 34.08
C GLN A 154 -88.55 -42.58 32.59
N LYS A 155 -89.46 -42.97 31.68
CA LYS A 155 -89.25 -42.90 30.22
C LYS A 155 -88.99 -41.45 29.78
N VAL A 156 -89.80 -40.49 30.22
CA VAL A 156 -89.61 -39.05 29.93
C VAL A 156 -88.28 -38.54 30.45
N LEU A 157 -87.89 -38.91 31.68
CA LEU A 157 -86.59 -38.51 32.24
C LEU A 157 -85.41 -39.09 31.46
N LYS A 158 -85.49 -40.36 31.02
CA LYS A 158 -84.47 -41.00 30.18
C LYS A 158 -84.35 -40.29 28.83
N GLU A 159 -85.48 -40.03 28.16
CA GLU A 159 -85.50 -39.36 26.86
C GLU A 159 -84.95 -37.93 26.96
N LYS A 160 -85.34 -37.18 28.00
CA LYS A 160 -84.81 -35.83 28.25
C LYS A 160 -83.30 -35.85 28.46
N LYS A 161 -82.76 -36.84 29.18
CA LYS A 161 -81.31 -37.00 29.35
C LYS A 161 -80.62 -37.33 28.03
N ALA A 162 -81.19 -38.24 27.23
CA ALA A 162 -80.65 -38.59 25.92
C ALA A 162 -80.65 -37.38 24.96
N GLN A 163 -81.74 -36.61 24.94
CA GLN A 163 -81.84 -35.39 24.14
C GLN A 163 -80.82 -34.32 24.55
N ASN A 164 -80.63 -34.11 25.86
CA ASN A 164 -79.61 -33.19 26.36
C ASN A 164 -78.20 -33.65 25.95
N TYR A 165 -77.89 -34.93 26.09
CA TYR A 165 -76.61 -35.49 25.66
C TYR A 165 -76.39 -35.31 24.15
N LEU A 166 -77.41 -35.58 23.32
CA LEU A 166 -77.33 -35.36 21.88
C LEU A 166 -77.07 -33.89 21.54
N ASN A 167 -77.73 -32.95 22.23
CA ASN A 167 -77.51 -31.52 22.02
C ASN A 167 -76.09 -31.09 22.43
N GLU A 168 -75.55 -31.63 23.52
CA GLU A 168 -74.16 -31.38 23.93
C GLU A 168 -73.16 -31.92 22.90
N VAL A 169 -73.38 -33.13 22.38
CA VAL A 169 -72.53 -33.72 21.33
C VAL A 169 -72.57 -32.87 20.07
N LYS A 170 -73.75 -32.45 19.61
CA LYS A 170 -73.89 -31.55 18.45
C LYS A 170 -73.17 -30.22 18.64
N ALA A 171 -73.29 -29.61 19.82
CA ALA A 171 -72.59 -28.36 20.12
C ALA A 171 -71.06 -28.54 20.11
N ARG A 172 -70.56 -29.65 20.66
CA ARG A 172 -69.13 -29.99 20.62
C ARG A 172 -68.65 -30.26 19.21
N GLU A 173 -69.40 -31.02 18.41
CA GLU A 173 -69.08 -31.31 17.02
C GLU A 173 -69.00 -30.02 16.18
N GLN A 174 -69.96 -29.11 16.34
CA GLN A 174 -69.94 -27.80 15.68
C GLN A 174 -68.74 -26.97 16.11
N ALA A 175 -68.43 -26.91 17.41
CA ALA A 175 -67.27 -26.18 17.91
C ALA A 175 -65.95 -26.76 17.38
N VAL A 176 -65.80 -28.09 17.35
CA VAL A 176 -64.62 -28.77 16.80
C VAL A 176 -64.52 -28.54 15.29
N SER A 177 -65.62 -28.68 14.54
CA SER A 177 -65.63 -28.39 13.10
C SER A 177 -65.22 -26.95 12.80
N GLN A 178 -65.68 -25.99 13.62
CA GLN A 178 -65.28 -24.59 13.45
C GLN A 178 -63.79 -24.39 13.78
N ALA A 179 -63.29 -25.02 14.85
CA ALA A 179 -61.87 -24.96 15.20
C ALA A 179 -60.98 -25.57 14.10
N VAL A 180 -61.36 -26.71 13.54
CA VAL A 180 -60.65 -27.34 12.41
C VAL A 180 -60.59 -26.40 11.21
N LYS A 181 -61.73 -25.79 10.83
CA LYS A 181 -61.76 -24.82 9.71
C LYS A 181 -60.84 -23.61 9.95
N THR A 182 -60.82 -23.09 11.18
CA THR A 182 -59.91 -21.99 11.53
C THR A 182 -58.45 -22.41 11.42
N LEU A 183 -58.09 -23.58 11.97
CA LEU A 183 -56.72 -24.11 11.91
C LEU A 183 -56.28 -24.43 10.47
N GLU A 184 -57.16 -24.96 9.63
CA GLU A 184 -56.88 -25.18 8.20
C GLU A 184 -56.61 -23.85 7.48
N GLY A 185 -57.37 -22.80 7.81
CA GLY A 185 -57.15 -21.46 7.28
C GLY A 185 -55.81 -20.86 7.72
N GLU A 186 -55.49 -20.95 9.02
CA GLU A 186 -54.21 -20.49 9.58
C GLU A 186 -53.03 -21.25 8.96
N LEU A 187 -53.13 -22.57 8.82
CA LEU A 187 -52.11 -23.39 8.18
C LEU A 187 -51.88 -22.99 6.72
N GLN A 188 -52.97 -22.73 5.98
CA GLN A 188 -52.87 -22.30 4.58
C GLN A 188 -52.19 -20.94 4.45
N GLU A 189 -52.52 -19.98 5.30
CA GLU A 189 -51.88 -18.66 5.31
C GLU A 189 -50.40 -18.77 5.71
N GLU A 190 -50.08 -19.57 6.71
CA GLU A 190 -48.70 -19.81 7.14
C GLU A 190 -47.85 -20.44 6.03
N CYS A 191 -48.37 -21.43 5.31
CA CYS A 191 -47.68 -22.00 4.15
C CYS A 191 -47.44 -20.95 3.05
N LYS A 192 -48.42 -20.08 2.76
CA LYS A 192 -48.24 -18.98 1.78
C LYS A 192 -47.16 -18.00 2.22
N ASN A 193 -47.14 -17.64 3.51
CA ASN A 193 -46.13 -16.74 4.07
C ASN A 193 -44.74 -17.36 3.96
N GLN A 194 -44.58 -18.62 4.34
CA GLN A 194 -43.31 -19.34 4.22
C GLN A 194 -42.84 -19.46 2.77
N GLU A 195 -43.74 -19.72 1.82
CA GLU A 195 -43.39 -19.69 0.39
C GLU A 195 -42.94 -18.30 -0.07
N ALA A 196 -43.59 -17.23 0.39
CA ALA A 196 -43.20 -15.86 0.06
C ALA A 196 -41.82 -15.50 0.63
N GLU A 197 -41.55 -15.87 1.88
CA GLU A 197 -40.26 -15.70 2.53
C GLU A 197 -39.16 -16.49 1.81
N MET A 198 -39.43 -17.74 1.42
CA MET A 198 -38.49 -18.58 0.68
C MET A 198 -38.16 -17.96 -0.69
N ARG A 199 -39.18 -17.46 -1.41
CA ARG A 199 -38.97 -16.74 -2.69
C ARG A 199 -38.11 -15.48 -2.50
N GLN A 200 -38.31 -14.75 -1.41
CA GLN A 200 -37.54 -13.55 -1.11
C GLN A 200 -36.08 -13.89 -0.75
N ALA A 201 -35.88 -14.90 0.10
CA ALA A 201 -34.55 -15.40 0.44
C ALA A 201 -33.79 -15.88 -0.81
N ASP A 202 -34.45 -16.62 -1.70
CA ASP A 202 -33.87 -17.05 -2.98
C ASP A 202 -33.49 -15.87 -3.88
N ALA A 203 -34.31 -14.81 -3.93
CA ALA A 203 -34.01 -13.60 -4.68
C ALA A 203 -32.77 -12.88 -4.11
N ASP A 204 -32.64 -12.82 -2.78
CA ASP A 204 -31.49 -12.19 -2.13
C ASP A 204 -30.22 -13.03 -2.28
N ILE A 205 -30.32 -14.36 -2.21
CA ILE A 205 -29.21 -15.27 -2.55
C ILE A 205 -28.72 -15.03 -3.99
N ARG A 206 -29.63 -14.84 -4.96
CA ARG A 206 -29.24 -14.53 -6.34
C ARG A 206 -28.51 -13.19 -6.44
N LYS A 207 -29.03 -12.13 -5.82
CA LYS A 207 -28.37 -10.82 -5.80
C LYS A 207 -26.97 -10.89 -5.18
N LEU A 208 -26.85 -11.53 -4.01
CA LEU A 208 -25.55 -11.69 -3.34
C LEU A 208 -24.56 -12.49 -4.18
N LYS A 209 -25.02 -13.52 -4.91
CA LYS A 209 -24.17 -14.26 -5.87
C LYS A 209 -23.70 -13.37 -7.02
N GLU A 210 -24.57 -12.53 -7.56
CA GLU A 210 -24.21 -11.57 -8.62
C GLU A 210 -23.22 -10.52 -8.12
N GLU A 211 -23.43 -9.96 -6.93
CA GLU A 211 -22.51 -9.01 -6.29
C GLU A 211 -21.15 -9.64 -6.02
N LEU A 212 -21.12 -10.87 -5.52
CA LEU A 212 -19.89 -11.62 -5.30
C LEU A 212 -19.16 -11.87 -6.62
N ALA A 213 -19.86 -12.25 -7.68
CA ALA A 213 -19.27 -12.44 -9.00
C ALA A 213 -18.70 -11.13 -9.57
N LYS A 214 -19.42 -10.01 -9.43
CA LYS A 214 -18.94 -8.68 -9.83
C LYS A 214 -17.69 -8.28 -9.06
N SER A 215 -17.73 -8.39 -7.73
CA SER A 215 -16.60 -8.06 -6.85
C SER A 215 -15.36 -8.90 -7.19
N ARG A 216 -15.54 -10.22 -7.38
CA ARG A 216 -14.47 -11.12 -7.81
C ARG A 216 -13.87 -10.71 -9.16
N ASN A 217 -14.71 -10.39 -10.15
CA ASN A 217 -14.24 -9.96 -11.46
C ASN A 217 -13.45 -8.64 -11.38
N VAL A 218 -13.91 -7.68 -10.58
CA VAL A 218 -13.19 -6.41 -10.35
C VAL A 218 -11.82 -6.70 -9.71
N ALA A 219 -11.78 -7.49 -8.64
CA ALA A 219 -10.53 -7.86 -7.97
C ALA A 219 -9.57 -8.61 -8.91
N GLU A 220 -10.08 -9.50 -9.78
CA GLU A 220 -9.26 -10.21 -10.76
C GLU A 220 -8.67 -9.27 -11.82
N VAL A 221 -9.46 -8.31 -12.31
CA VAL A 221 -8.98 -7.29 -13.26
C VAL A 221 -7.95 -6.37 -12.60
N GLU A 222 -8.20 -5.91 -11.38
CA GLU A 222 -7.26 -5.09 -10.60
C GLU A 222 -5.94 -5.83 -10.36
N LEU A 223 -6.01 -7.10 -9.96
CA LEU A 223 -4.84 -7.93 -9.75
C LEU A 223 -4.01 -8.07 -11.04
N ARG A 224 -4.65 -8.34 -12.18
CA ARG A 224 -3.98 -8.43 -13.48
C ARG A 224 -3.33 -7.11 -13.88
N PHE A 225 -4.02 -5.99 -13.65
CA PHE A 225 -3.49 -4.66 -13.96
C PHE A 225 -2.28 -4.34 -13.09
N GLU A 226 -2.35 -4.62 -11.79
CA GLU A 226 -1.24 -4.43 -10.85
C GLU A 226 -0.05 -5.33 -11.18
N GLN A 227 -0.28 -6.60 -11.52
CA GLN A 227 0.76 -7.50 -12.01
C GLN A 227 1.44 -6.95 -13.26
N GLY A 228 0.67 -6.55 -14.27
CA GLY A 228 1.22 -5.95 -15.50
C GLY A 228 2.01 -4.67 -15.23
N ARG A 229 1.55 -3.83 -14.30
CA ARG A 229 2.26 -2.61 -13.88
C ARG A 229 3.58 -2.94 -13.19
N MET A 230 3.61 -3.94 -12.32
CA MET A 230 4.82 -4.40 -11.65
C MET A 230 5.82 -5.00 -12.63
N GLU A 231 5.38 -5.88 -13.53
CA GLU A 231 6.22 -6.43 -14.60
C GLU A 231 6.82 -5.33 -15.48
N ALA A 232 6.02 -4.33 -15.87
CA ALA A 232 6.52 -3.21 -16.67
C ALA A 232 7.58 -2.39 -15.93
N ARG A 233 7.40 -2.16 -14.62
CA ARG A 233 8.40 -1.49 -13.77
C ARG A 233 9.68 -2.31 -13.66
N GLU A 234 9.57 -3.61 -13.43
CA GLU A 234 10.71 -4.53 -13.37
C GLU A 234 11.47 -4.54 -14.70
N ARG A 235 10.78 -4.70 -15.82
CA ARG A 235 11.39 -4.65 -17.16
C ARG A 235 12.09 -3.33 -17.40
N ALA A 236 11.45 -2.20 -17.10
CA ALA A 236 12.06 -0.88 -17.24
C ALA A 236 13.31 -0.71 -16.35
N ALA A 237 13.28 -1.23 -15.12
CA ALA A 237 14.43 -1.24 -14.22
C ALA A 237 15.57 -2.09 -14.78
N ILE A 238 15.28 -3.31 -15.26
CA ILE A 238 16.25 -4.19 -15.91
C ILE A 238 16.89 -3.49 -17.10
N THR A 239 16.10 -2.87 -18.00
CA THR A 239 16.63 -2.16 -19.16
C THR A 239 17.57 -1.01 -18.73
N ARG A 240 17.19 -0.22 -17.73
CA ARG A 240 18.03 0.85 -17.19
C ARG A 240 19.34 0.31 -16.62
N PHE A 241 19.30 -0.78 -15.86
CA PHE A 241 20.50 -1.41 -15.33
C PHE A 241 21.40 -1.96 -16.44
N GLN A 242 20.84 -2.60 -17.46
CA GLN A 242 21.58 -3.08 -18.62
C GLN A 242 22.22 -1.94 -19.44
N GLU A 243 21.54 -0.79 -19.57
CA GLU A 243 22.12 0.40 -20.20
C GLU A 243 23.28 0.95 -19.38
N ARG A 244 23.10 1.05 -18.06
CA ARG A 244 24.15 1.50 -17.15
C ARG A 244 25.36 0.58 -17.14
N GLU A 245 25.13 -0.72 -17.16
CA GLU A 245 26.19 -1.73 -17.28
C GLU A 245 26.95 -1.57 -18.59
N ARG A 246 26.25 -1.41 -19.73
CA ARG A 246 26.86 -1.14 -21.03
C ARG A 246 27.69 0.15 -21.06
N GLU A 247 27.24 1.20 -20.38
CA GLU A 247 28.01 2.45 -20.23
C GLU A 247 29.28 2.24 -19.42
N LEU A 248 29.18 1.55 -18.28
CA LEU A 248 30.33 1.25 -17.42
C LEU A 248 31.35 0.36 -18.14
N LEU A 249 30.91 -0.65 -18.87
CA LEU A 249 31.77 -1.50 -19.70
C LEU A 249 32.51 -0.69 -20.78
N ARG A 250 31.81 0.20 -21.50
CA ARG A 250 32.43 1.13 -22.44
C ARG A 250 33.43 2.06 -21.77
N GLY A 251 33.12 2.53 -20.56
CA GLY A 251 34.05 3.32 -19.74
C GLY A 251 35.32 2.55 -19.37
N ILE A 252 35.19 1.29 -18.95
CA ILE A 252 36.30 0.40 -18.65
C ILE A 252 37.17 0.17 -19.89
N GLU A 253 36.58 -0.10 -21.05
CA GLU A 253 37.32 -0.25 -22.32
C GLU A 253 38.09 1.02 -22.69
N LYS A 254 37.46 2.19 -22.56
CA LYS A 254 38.13 3.47 -22.81
C LYS A 254 39.34 3.68 -21.89
N VAL A 255 39.18 3.42 -20.59
CA VAL A 255 40.28 3.54 -19.61
C VAL A 255 41.39 2.53 -19.90
N LYS A 256 41.03 1.29 -20.27
CA LYS A 256 42.02 0.28 -20.68
C LYS A 256 42.82 0.72 -21.90
N LEU A 257 42.15 1.30 -22.91
CA LEU A 257 42.82 1.84 -24.09
C LEU A 257 43.74 3.00 -23.73
N GLN A 258 43.26 3.96 -22.93
CA GLN A 258 44.07 5.07 -22.45
C GLN A 258 45.29 4.59 -21.67
N HIS A 259 45.12 3.62 -20.76
CA HIS A 259 46.22 3.02 -20.01
C HIS A 259 47.24 2.34 -20.94
N ALA A 260 46.80 1.64 -21.98
CA ALA A 260 47.70 1.02 -22.96
C ALA A 260 48.50 2.07 -23.75
N VAL A 261 47.85 3.16 -24.19
CA VAL A 261 48.52 4.28 -24.86
C VAL A 261 49.53 4.95 -23.93
N GLU A 262 49.15 5.24 -22.69
CA GLU A 262 50.03 5.88 -21.69
C GLU A 262 51.23 4.98 -21.36
N LYS A 263 50.99 3.67 -21.21
CA LYS A 263 52.06 2.70 -20.98
C LYS A 263 53.04 2.66 -22.16
N ASN A 264 52.55 2.69 -23.39
CA ASN A 264 53.38 2.75 -24.59
C ASN A 264 54.15 4.08 -24.69
N ALA A 265 53.49 5.22 -24.43
CA ALA A 265 54.14 6.53 -24.41
C ALA A 265 55.23 6.60 -23.34
N SER A 266 54.95 6.10 -22.14
CA SER A 266 55.92 5.99 -21.05
C SER A 266 57.11 5.10 -21.43
N LEU A 267 56.87 3.95 -22.08
CA LEU A 267 57.92 3.08 -22.59
C LEU A 267 58.80 3.80 -23.63
N VAL A 268 58.19 4.46 -24.62
CA VAL A 268 58.92 5.21 -25.65
C VAL A 268 59.71 6.37 -25.03
N ASN A 269 59.11 7.10 -24.09
CA ASN A 269 59.79 8.18 -23.37
C ASN A 269 60.97 7.64 -22.56
N ALA A 270 60.81 6.52 -21.86
CA ALA A 270 61.88 5.88 -21.12
C ALA A 270 63.03 5.44 -22.03
N LEU A 271 62.73 4.85 -23.19
CA LEU A 271 63.73 4.49 -24.19
C LEU A 271 64.47 5.72 -24.72
N SER A 272 63.75 6.77 -25.13
CA SER A 272 64.36 8.01 -25.62
C SER A 272 65.20 8.72 -24.55
N LEU A 273 64.76 8.71 -23.29
CA LEU A 273 65.55 9.21 -22.16
C LEU A 273 66.82 8.39 -21.98
N ASN A 274 66.74 7.06 -22.07
CA ASN A 274 67.91 6.19 -21.96
C ASN A 274 68.90 6.44 -23.09
N GLU A 275 68.43 6.55 -24.34
CA GLU A 275 69.26 6.93 -25.50
C GLU A 275 69.95 8.29 -25.29
N LYS A 276 69.23 9.30 -24.77
CA LYS A 276 69.83 10.60 -24.45
C LYS A 276 70.85 10.52 -23.33
N VAL A 277 70.62 9.70 -22.31
CA VAL A 277 71.59 9.45 -21.23
C VAL A 277 72.85 8.81 -21.79
N GLU A 278 72.72 7.83 -22.68
CA GLU A 278 73.85 7.21 -23.38
C GLU A 278 74.62 8.21 -24.24
N GLN A 279 73.93 9.03 -25.06
CA GLN A 279 74.56 10.09 -25.85
C GLN A 279 75.30 11.11 -24.98
N LEU A 280 74.69 11.57 -23.89
CA LEU A 280 75.34 12.47 -22.95
C LEU A 280 76.55 11.83 -22.26
N ALA A 281 76.52 10.52 -22.00
CA ALA A 281 77.66 9.78 -21.46
C ALA A 281 78.80 9.69 -22.50
N GLU A 282 78.49 9.42 -23.77
CA GLU A 282 79.47 9.44 -24.86
C GLU A 282 80.09 10.82 -25.03
N ASP A 283 79.27 11.88 -25.08
CA ASP A 283 79.76 13.25 -25.23
C ASP A 283 80.58 13.68 -24.03
N ARG A 284 80.17 13.31 -22.80
CA ARG A 284 80.98 13.50 -21.60
C ARG A 284 82.35 12.85 -21.75
N ASN A 285 82.41 11.61 -22.22
CA ASN A 285 83.68 10.90 -22.44
C ASN A 285 84.54 11.60 -23.51
N LYS A 286 83.94 12.02 -24.64
CA LYS A 286 84.65 12.78 -25.68
C LYS A 286 85.24 14.09 -25.14
N TRP A 287 84.45 14.87 -24.40
CA TRP A 287 84.91 16.12 -23.79
C TRP A 287 85.99 15.87 -22.75
N GLN A 288 85.89 14.78 -21.99
CA GLN A 288 86.91 14.37 -21.05
C GLN A 288 88.22 14.03 -21.77
N GLU A 289 88.18 13.25 -22.87
CA GLU A 289 89.36 12.96 -23.69
C GLU A 289 89.99 14.22 -24.32
N LEU A 290 89.18 15.14 -24.84
CA LEU A 290 89.65 16.41 -25.39
C LEU A 290 90.30 17.27 -24.31
N SER A 291 89.69 17.35 -23.14
CA SER A 291 90.25 18.06 -21.99
C SER A 291 91.56 17.42 -21.55
N GLU A 292 91.66 16.09 -21.47
CA GLU A 292 92.90 15.39 -21.13
C GLU A 292 94.00 15.66 -22.17
N LYS A 293 93.65 15.70 -23.46
CA LYS A 293 94.61 16.07 -24.54
C LYS A 293 95.09 17.51 -24.40
N GLU A 294 94.19 18.46 -24.14
CA GLU A 294 94.58 19.87 -23.98
C GLU A 294 95.37 20.09 -22.69
N VAL A 295 95.03 19.39 -21.59
CA VAL A 295 95.83 19.37 -20.37
C VAL A 295 97.22 18.83 -20.65
N ARG A 296 97.37 17.69 -21.34
CA ARG A 296 98.69 17.16 -21.74
C ARG A 296 99.48 18.15 -22.59
N ARG A 297 98.83 18.79 -23.58
CA ARG A 297 99.47 19.82 -24.40
C ARG A 297 99.94 21.02 -23.57
N MET A 298 99.12 21.46 -22.61
CA MET A 298 99.50 22.53 -21.69
C MET A 298 100.62 22.10 -20.74
N GLU A 299 100.63 20.86 -20.27
CA GLU A 299 101.70 20.27 -19.47
C GLU A 299 103.01 20.21 -20.27
N GLU A 300 102.98 19.76 -21.53
CA GLU A 300 104.11 19.79 -22.45
C GLU A 300 104.62 21.21 -22.69
N ALA A 301 103.73 22.19 -22.84
CA ALA A 301 104.09 23.60 -22.99
C ALA A 301 104.74 24.17 -21.71
N ILE A 302 104.21 23.82 -20.54
CA ILE A 302 104.80 24.19 -19.23
C ILE A 302 106.17 23.55 -19.08
N GLN A 303 106.33 22.28 -19.46
CA GLN A 303 107.60 21.57 -19.41
C GLN A 303 108.63 22.21 -20.34
N GLY A 304 108.24 22.56 -21.57
CA GLY A 304 109.11 23.30 -22.50
C GLY A 304 109.47 24.72 -22.02
N LEU A 305 108.58 25.39 -21.30
CA LEU A 305 108.92 26.66 -20.63
C LEU A 305 109.88 26.46 -19.45
N HIS A 306 109.76 25.35 -18.71
CA HIS A 306 110.70 24.97 -17.65
C HIS A 306 112.10 24.66 -18.20
N GLU A 307 112.19 23.94 -19.32
CA GLU A 307 113.45 23.66 -20.01
C GLU A 307 114.13 24.95 -20.50
N LYS A 308 113.39 25.83 -21.19
CA LYS A 308 113.91 27.15 -21.60
C LYS A 308 114.33 28.01 -20.42
N ARG A 309 113.60 27.94 -19.30
CA ARG A 309 114.00 28.61 -18.05
C ARG A 309 115.30 28.02 -17.52
N GLY A 310 115.48 26.70 -17.59
CA GLY A 310 116.72 26.02 -17.24
C GLY A 310 117.90 26.50 -18.09
N GLU A 311 117.75 26.52 -19.41
CA GLU A 311 118.77 27.03 -20.36
C GLU A 311 119.15 28.48 -20.07
N MET A 312 118.15 29.35 -19.84
CA MET A 312 118.37 30.77 -19.50
C MET A 312 119.08 30.95 -18.14
N VAL A 313 118.84 30.04 -17.18
CA VAL A 313 119.53 30.06 -15.89
C VAL A 313 120.97 29.60 -16.04
N GLU A 314 121.25 28.57 -16.84
CA GLU A 314 122.62 28.14 -17.15
C GLU A 314 123.40 29.25 -17.90
N GLU A 315 122.78 29.94 -18.86
CA GLU A 315 123.39 31.11 -19.52
C GLU A 315 123.67 32.25 -18.53
N LEU A 316 122.75 32.50 -17.58
CA LEU A 316 122.95 33.49 -16.53
C LEU A 316 124.11 33.13 -15.60
N ASP A 317 124.23 31.87 -15.20
CA ASP A 317 125.35 31.38 -14.38
C ASP A 317 126.68 31.58 -15.12
N VAL A 318 126.76 31.23 -16.41
CA VAL A 318 127.98 31.45 -17.23
C VAL A 318 128.35 32.94 -17.31
N LEU A 319 127.36 33.83 -17.44
CA LEU A 319 127.58 35.27 -17.48
C LEU A 319 127.94 35.86 -16.10
N GLN A 320 127.38 35.33 -15.01
CA GLN A 320 127.74 35.71 -13.64
C GLN A 320 129.16 35.25 -13.30
N ASP A 321 129.53 34.02 -13.65
CA ASP A 321 130.90 33.49 -13.48
C ASP A 321 131.93 34.33 -14.23
N ARG A 322 131.58 34.78 -15.45
CA ARG A 322 132.42 35.69 -16.24
C ARG A 322 132.57 37.06 -15.56
N LYS A 323 131.47 37.61 -15.03
CA LYS A 323 131.48 38.90 -14.32
C LYS A 323 132.29 38.83 -13.02
N GLU A 324 132.21 37.73 -12.29
CA GLU A 324 133.01 37.53 -11.05
C GLU A 324 134.50 37.42 -11.35
N ARG A 325 134.89 36.76 -12.44
CA ARG A 325 136.30 36.71 -12.90
C ARG A 325 136.80 38.09 -13.33
N GLU A 326 136.01 38.86 -14.07
CA GLU A 326 136.35 40.22 -14.49
C GLU A 326 136.42 41.20 -13.29
N ALA A 327 135.58 41.02 -12.27
CA ALA A 327 135.63 41.80 -11.02
C ALA A 327 136.86 41.46 -10.15
N ALA A 328 137.25 40.19 -10.06
CA ALA A 328 138.44 39.76 -9.34
C ALA A 328 139.74 40.35 -9.97
N ASP A 329 139.81 40.37 -11.31
CA ASP A 329 140.95 40.98 -12.03
C ASP A 329 141.01 42.51 -11.92
N ALA A 330 139.85 43.17 -11.76
CA ALA A 330 139.78 44.61 -11.50
C ALA A 330 140.22 44.97 -10.07
N GLN A 331 139.80 44.19 -9.06
CA GLN A 331 140.20 44.36 -7.67
C GLN A 331 141.72 44.20 -7.49
N LEU A 332 142.32 43.21 -8.15
CA LEU A 332 143.77 42.96 -8.10
C LEU A 332 144.61 44.10 -8.73
N LYS A 333 144.05 44.80 -9.73
CA LYS A 333 144.67 45.99 -10.34
C LYS A 333 144.51 47.24 -9.48
N GLU A 334 143.41 47.37 -8.75
CA GLU A 334 143.15 48.50 -7.83
C GLU A 334 144.01 48.41 -6.56
N ASP A 335 144.21 47.20 -6.00
CA ASP A 335 145.07 46.99 -4.84
C ASP A 335 146.55 47.30 -5.14
N ARG A 336 147.05 46.94 -6.34
CA ARG A 336 148.40 47.32 -6.78
C ARG A 336 148.57 48.83 -7.03
N ALA A 337 147.50 49.53 -7.41
CA ALA A 337 147.53 50.97 -7.64
C ALA A 337 147.45 51.79 -6.33
N THR A 338 146.79 51.26 -5.30
CA THR A 338 146.69 51.90 -3.97
C THR A 338 147.99 51.78 -3.17
N GLU A 339 148.71 50.65 -3.25
CA GLU A 339 150.04 50.49 -2.63
C GLU A 339 151.09 51.46 -3.23
N MET A 340 151.10 51.67 -4.55
CA MET A 340 152.00 52.66 -5.18
C MET A 340 151.67 54.11 -4.80
N ARG A 341 150.37 54.44 -4.61
CA ARG A 341 149.95 55.79 -4.17
C ARG A 341 150.34 56.09 -2.71
N LEU A 342 150.38 55.08 -1.85
CA LEU A 342 150.78 55.25 -0.45
C LEU A 342 152.30 55.46 -0.30
N ALA A 343 153.11 54.74 -1.09
CA ALA A 343 154.56 54.89 -1.13
C ALA A 343 155.00 56.28 -1.65
N ALA A 344 154.29 56.84 -2.65
CA ALA A 344 154.58 58.18 -3.17
C ALA A 344 154.25 59.31 -2.18
N ARG A 345 153.20 59.15 -1.35
CA ARG A 345 152.83 60.13 -0.31
C ARG A 345 153.85 60.19 0.85
N GLN A 346 154.44 59.06 1.22
CA GLN A 346 155.45 59.01 2.28
C GLN A 346 156.76 59.70 1.88
N LEU A 347 157.15 59.64 0.59
CA LEU A 347 158.34 60.32 0.08
C LEU A 347 158.16 61.85 -0.04
N ALA A 348 156.94 62.31 -0.34
CA ALA A 348 156.61 63.73 -0.44
C ALA A 348 156.59 64.42 0.94
N ALA A 349 155.99 63.78 1.95
CA ALA A 349 155.98 64.29 3.33
C ALA A 349 157.39 64.42 3.93
N HIS A 350 158.32 63.52 3.58
CA HIS A 350 159.71 63.57 4.04
C HIS A 350 160.51 64.71 3.39
N LYS A 351 160.12 65.17 2.19
CA LYS A 351 160.73 66.33 1.50
C LYS A 351 160.19 67.67 2.01
N GLU A 352 158.90 67.75 2.34
CA GLU A 352 158.29 68.94 2.96
C GLU A 352 158.84 69.23 4.36
N ALA A 353 159.05 68.18 5.18
CA ALA A 353 159.68 68.32 6.49
C ALA A 353 161.13 68.84 6.42
N MET A 354 161.85 68.51 5.35
CA MET A 354 163.24 68.96 5.13
C MET A 354 163.32 70.42 4.70
N LEU A 355 162.37 70.91 3.91
CA LEU A 355 162.28 72.30 3.48
C LEU A 355 161.86 73.24 4.63
N SER A 356 160.91 72.81 5.46
CA SER A 356 160.47 73.58 6.64
C SER A 356 161.58 73.73 7.70
N ALA A 357 162.49 72.74 7.81
CA ALA A 357 163.66 72.84 8.69
C ALA A 357 164.74 73.82 8.17
N VAL A 358 164.83 74.05 6.86
CA VAL A 358 165.77 75.00 6.24
C VAL A 358 165.26 76.43 6.36
N GLU A 359 163.96 76.68 6.22
CA GLU A 359 163.34 77.99 6.46
C GLU A 359 163.48 78.44 7.92
N PHE A 360 163.31 77.51 8.87
CA PHE A 360 163.50 77.79 10.30
C PHE A 360 164.95 78.19 10.65
N LEU A 361 165.95 77.58 10.00
CA LEU A 361 167.38 77.93 10.19
C LEU A 361 167.74 79.29 9.56
N GLN A 362 167.03 79.73 8.51
CA GLN A 362 167.23 81.05 7.89
C GLN A 362 166.56 82.19 8.67
N GLU A 363 165.41 81.92 9.32
CA GLU A 363 164.73 82.90 10.20
C GLU A 363 165.50 83.16 11.50
N GLN A 364 166.07 82.12 12.13
CA GLN A 364 166.88 82.27 13.35
C GLN A 364 168.21 83.01 13.11
N GLY A 365 168.78 82.93 11.90
CA GLY A 365 169.97 83.69 11.50
C GLY A 365 169.70 85.19 11.31
N ARG A 366 168.54 85.56 10.77
CA ARG A 366 168.13 86.98 10.62
C ARG A 366 167.85 87.65 11.97
N LEU A 367 167.24 86.92 12.89
CA LEU A 367 167.00 87.39 14.27
C LEU A 367 168.28 87.61 15.09
N TYR A 368 169.38 86.90 14.78
CA TYR A 368 170.68 87.11 15.42
C TYR A 368 171.37 88.42 14.97
N ILE A 369 171.16 88.85 13.73
CA ILE A 369 171.70 90.13 13.20
C ILE A 369 170.91 91.33 13.74
N GLU A 370 169.59 91.21 13.91
CA GLU A 370 168.78 92.26 14.56
C GLU A 370 169.13 92.43 16.05
N ARG A 371 169.47 91.33 16.75
CA ARG A 371 169.97 91.39 18.14
C ARG A 371 171.28 92.15 18.30
N ARG A 372 172.07 92.31 17.23
CA ARG A 372 173.35 93.03 17.27
C ARG A 372 173.21 94.53 17.00
N LYS A 373 172.14 94.99 16.34
CA LYS A 373 171.90 96.42 16.05
C LYS A 373 171.17 97.17 17.15
N LEU A 374 170.45 96.47 18.02
CA LEU A 374 169.75 97.08 19.17
C LEU A 374 170.64 97.26 20.41
N LEU A 375 171.90 96.82 20.37
CA LEU A 375 172.92 97.06 21.41
C LEU A 375 173.45 98.51 21.42
N ASP A 376 173.13 99.34 20.41
CA ASP A 376 173.55 100.76 20.35
C ASP A 376 172.46 101.78 20.73
N ALA A 377 171.22 101.35 21.02
CA ALA A 377 170.14 102.28 21.34
C ALA A 377 169.40 101.91 22.64
N LYS A 378 169.96 102.42 23.74
CA LYS A 378 169.29 102.81 25.00
C LYS A 378 168.84 101.69 25.96
N LYS A 379 169.71 101.48 26.96
CA LYS A 379 169.43 101.54 28.41
C LYS A 379 167.95 101.54 28.86
N LYS A 380 167.58 100.49 29.64
CA LYS A 380 166.84 100.47 30.94
C LYS A 380 165.73 99.41 31.00
N GLY A 381 165.80 98.57 32.05
CA GLY A 381 164.69 97.83 32.68
C GLY A 381 164.12 96.66 31.85
N GLY A 382 163.83 95.47 32.36
CA GLY A 382 163.56 95.04 33.72
C GLY A 382 162.18 94.36 33.76
N LYS A 383 162.16 93.07 34.16
CA LYS A 383 161.12 92.41 34.98
C LYS A 383 159.90 91.71 34.30
N LYS A 384 159.96 90.37 34.29
CA LYS A 384 159.09 89.40 35.02
C LYS A 384 157.56 89.39 34.81
N GLY A 385 157.04 88.23 34.37
CA GLY A 385 155.77 87.62 34.82
C GLY A 385 154.99 86.87 33.73
N LYS A 386 154.11 85.90 33.98
CA LYS A 386 153.84 84.93 35.06
C LYS A 386 152.60 84.12 34.60
N GLY A 387 152.63 82.79 34.76
CA GLY A 387 151.42 81.93 34.89
C GLY A 387 150.85 81.37 33.58
N GLY A 388 150.37 80.14 33.49
CA GLY A 388 150.17 79.04 34.45
C GLY A 388 149.97 77.74 33.64
N LYS A 389 150.57 76.60 34.07
CA LYS A 389 149.91 75.48 34.79
C LYS A 389 148.70 74.91 34.03
N LYS A 390 148.51 73.61 33.82
CA LYS A 390 149.01 72.33 34.36
C LYS A 390 148.56 71.33 33.27
N GLY A 391 149.31 70.33 32.82
CA GLY A 391 150.27 69.51 33.55
C GLY A 391 149.63 68.15 33.84
N LYS A 392 150.09 67.11 33.16
CA LYS A 392 150.57 65.83 33.71
C LYS A 392 150.57 64.78 32.61
N LYS A 393 151.71 64.08 32.53
CA LYS A 393 151.92 62.67 32.16
C LYS A 393 151.00 62.16 31.02
N LYS A 394 151.52 61.74 29.88
CA LYS A 394 152.61 60.77 29.73
C LYS A 394 153.08 60.79 28.29
#